data_AF-W7YSW8-F1
#
_entry.id   AF-W7YSW8-F1
#
_cell.length_a   1.000
_cell.length_b   1.000
_cell.length_c   1.000
_cell.angle_alpha   90.00
_cell.angle_beta   90.00
_cell.angle_gamma   90.00
#
_symmetry.space_group_name_H-M   'P 1'
#
loop_
_entity.id
_entity.type
_entity.pdbx_description
1 polymer ?
#
loop_
_entity_poly.entity_id
_entity_poly.type
_entity_poly.pdbx_seq_one_letter_code
_entity_poly.pdbx_strand_id
1 'polypeptide(L)'
;MSFPQFAFNNVKRNARAYFAYFLSSSFMVMVFFTYALFIFHPDINNTDLGSNTRMVMEIMEYIIYIFSFLFVLYSIGSFLKARNKEFGILTILGATQGQMSGLVFVENMIIGAVSIVTGIASGLVLSKLFLMLSSEVIGIDNLGLYFPVKALLLTVSAFAVLFVVISAFTLILIRRNRVLELIKGTSKPKTEPKASILISVFGIILLGIGYYYLNKKIEIAALTGIAGTYFFFTQITVVMMRLLKRSRALVWRGTNLIWISEMAYKMKDNARILFMVTVVTSISCMAVAFVLSADQRNKTEYSSNPYAIQYHIYDEQSMAKDLQEVDNILKKNKVPYETMKTEAYVSPIQGADKSYVYVMSLSNYNMLAQALKVPTMAQLANHQSVVVVSPMSEEPVSNWYNQDVLRLKKPDEKFEIKQVLYPDQNISPMGNDFTLIVSNDEYTKLKKSISEDEASRIEHMIVYHIPEWNHKKALDKDDQEYLIGTDLHQQAFEKISMVK
;
A
#
# COMPACT_ATOMS: atom_id res chain seq x y z
N MET A 1 -43.35 1.35 -33.02
CA MET A 1 -42.07 1.85 -32.48
C MET A 1 -41.13 0.67 -32.34
N SER A 2 -39.88 0.74 -32.79
CA SER A 2 -38.92 -0.35 -32.59
C SER A 2 -38.43 -0.37 -31.14
N PHE A 3 -38.04 -1.56 -30.67
CA PHE A 3 -37.61 -1.79 -29.29
C PHE A 3 -36.41 -0.92 -28.84
N PRO A 4 -35.37 -0.70 -29.68
CA PRO A 4 -34.25 0.19 -29.33
C PRO A 4 -34.68 1.67 -29.26
N GLN A 5 -35.62 2.08 -30.11
CA GLN A 5 -36.12 3.46 -30.16
C GLN A 5 -36.95 3.79 -28.91
N PHE A 6 -37.67 2.80 -28.36
CA PHE A 6 -38.33 2.91 -27.07
C PHE A 6 -37.32 3.03 -25.92
N ALA A 7 -36.27 2.21 -25.90
CA ALA A 7 -35.19 2.27 -24.90
C ALA A 7 -34.50 3.64 -24.89
N PHE A 8 -34.11 4.16 -26.06
CA PHE A 8 -33.48 5.47 -26.19
C PHE A 8 -34.37 6.62 -25.68
N ASN A 9 -35.65 6.60 -26.05
CA ASN A 9 -36.61 7.59 -25.56
C ASN A 9 -36.84 7.49 -24.05
N ASN A 10 -36.71 6.29 -23.48
CA ASN A 10 -36.79 6.09 -22.04
C ASN A 10 -35.62 6.74 -21.30
N VAL A 11 -34.39 6.51 -21.79
CA VAL A 11 -33.16 7.14 -21.25
C VAL A 11 -33.27 8.66 -21.31
N LYS A 12 -33.71 9.20 -22.45
CA LYS A 12 -33.90 10.65 -22.63
C LYS A 12 -34.97 11.24 -21.71
N ARG A 13 -36.12 10.58 -21.56
CA ARG A 13 -37.27 11.09 -20.79
C ARG A 13 -37.05 11.02 -19.28
N ASN A 14 -36.32 10.03 -18.80
CA ASN A 14 -36.05 9.80 -17.38
C ASN A 14 -34.63 10.19 -16.96
N ALA A 15 -34.00 11.13 -17.66
CA ALA A 15 -32.59 11.48 -17.55
C ALA A 15 -32.07 11.65 -16.10
N ARG A 16 -32.87 12.18 -15.17
CA ARG A 16 -32.46 12.33 -13.75
C ARG A 16 -32.15 11.00 -13.05
N ALA A 17 -32.94 9.96 -13.31
CA ALA A 17 -32.71 8.64 -12.72
C ALA A 17 -31.50 7.94 -13.36
N TYR A 18 -31.31 8.15 -14.67
CA TYR A 18 -30.18 7.62 -15.42
C TYR A 18 -28.86 8.35 -15.14
N PHE A 19 -28.94 9.62 -14.75
CA PHE A 19 -27.77 10.48 -14.56
C PHE A 19 -26.82 9.94 -13.50
N ALA A 20 -27.34 9.41 -12.39
CA ALA A 20 -26.50 8.82 -11.34
C ALA A 20 -25.74 7.58 -11.83
N TYR A 21 -26.41 6.67 -12.55
CA TYR A 21 -25.77 5.47 -13.11
C TYR A 21 -24.74 5.81 -14.19
N PHE A 22 -25.10 6.73 -15.08
CA PHE A 22 -24.21 7.26 -16.12
C PHE A 22 -22.97 7.93 -15.50
N LEU A 23 -23.16 8.85 -14.56
CA LEU A 23 -22.07 9.60 -13.94
C LEU A 23 -21.12 8.68 -13.18
N SER A 24 -21.67 7.74 -12.39
CA SER A 24 -20.89 6.72 -11.69
C SER A 24 -20.05 5.87 -12.66
N SER A 25 -20.65 5.45 -13.78
CA SER A 25 -19.98 4.62 -14.78
C SER A 25 -18.91 5.40 -15.54
N SER A 26 -19.21 6.63 -15.97
CA SER A 26 -18.27 7.53 -16.63
C SER A 26 -17.08 7.88 -15.73
N PHE A 27 -17.33 8.06 -14.42
CA PHE A 27 -16.28 8.32 -13.44
C PHE A 27 -15.34 7.12 -13.27
N MET A 28 -15.87 5.88 -13.20
CA MET A 28 -15.02 4.68 -13.15
C MET A 28 -14.18 4.50 -14.42
N VAL A 29 -14.78 4.71 -15.60
CA VAL A 29 -14.04 4.70 -16.88
C VAL A 29 -12.92 5.74 -16.84
N MET A 30 -13.22 6.96 -16.38
CA MET A 30 -12.26 8.06 -16.30
C MET A 30 -11.05 7.71 -15.42
N VAL A 31 -11.29 7.18 -14.22
CA VAL A 31 -10.22 6.81 -13.28
C VAL A 31 -9.36 5.68 -13.87
N PHE A 32 -9.99 4.63 -14.40
CA PHE A 32 -9.29 3.52 -15.04
C PHE A 32 -8.45 3.99 -16.23
N PHE A 33 -9.04 4.79 -17.13
CA PHE A 33 -8.34 5.33 -18.30
C PHE A 33 -7.14 6.19 -17.91
N THR A 34 -7.30 7.07 -16.93
CA THR A 34 -6.23 7.96 -16.45
C THR A 34 -5.06 7.15 -15.92
N TYR A 35 -5.35 6.08 -15.17
CA TYR A 35 -4.33 5.19 -14.63
C TYR A 35 -3.65 4.33 -15.71
N ALA A 36 -4.43 3.77 -16.64
CA ALA A 36 -3.89 3.02 -17.79
C ALA A 36 -2.99 3.92 -18.67
N LEU A 37 -3.40 5.17 -18.91
CA LEU A 37 -2.62 6.16 -19.66
C LEU A 37 -1.24 6.37 -19.02
N PHE A 38 -1.20 6.46 -17.69
CA PHE A 38 0.03 6.57 -16.92
C PHE A 38 0.91 5.31 -17.07
N ILE A 39 0.38 4.10 -16.84
CA ILE A 39 1.15 2.85 -16.96
C ILE A 39 1.77 2.69 -18.37
N PHE A 40 1.03 3.03 -19.42
CA PHE A 40 1.50 2.89 -20.80
C PHE A 40 2.34 4.08 -21.29
N HIS A 41 2.69 5.04 -20.43
CA HIS A 41 3.47 6.20 -20.82
C HIS A 41 4.86 5.77 -21.33
N PRO A 42 5.36 6.34 -22.45
CA PRO A 42 6.67 5.98 -23.00
C PRO A 42 7.81 6.23 -22.02
N ASP A 43 7.81 7.39 -21.36
CA ASP A 43 8.88 7.74 -20.40
C ASP A 43 8.89 6.81 -19.17
N ILE A 44 7.75 6.25 -18.78
CA ILE A 44 7.67 5.23 -17.72
C ILE A 44 8.29 3.91 -18.17
N ASN A 45 8.11 3.53 -19.44
CA ASN A 45 8.73 2.31 -19.97
C ASN A 45 10.24 2.47 -20.26
N ASN A 46 10.71 3.71 -20.43
CA ASN A 46 12.12 4.02 -20.68
C ASN A 46 12.92 4.27 -19.40
N THR A 47 12.25 4.59 -18.29
CA THR A 47 12.86 4.60 -16.96
C THR A 47 13.00 3.19 -16.43
N ASP A 48 14.14 2.88 -15.81
CA ASP A 48 14.39 1.64 -15.07
C ASP A 48 13.58 1.60 -13.76
N LEU A 49 12.25 1.59 -13.90
CA LEU A 49 11.35 1.28 -12.80
C LEU A 49 11.58 -0.19 -12.45
N GLY A 50 12.17 -0.44 -11.28
CA GLY A 50 12.45 -1.79 -10.81
C GLY A 50 11.24 -2.73 -10.95
N SER A 51 11.48 -4.02 -11.19
CA SER A 51 10.44 -5.03 -11.47
C SER A 51 9.29 -5.02 -10.47
N ASN A 52 9.58 -4.71 -9.20
CA ASN A 52 8.62 -4.65 -8.12
C ASN A 52 7.64 -3.48 -8.29
N THR A 53 8.11 -2.32 -8.73
CA THR A 53 7.28 -1.12 -8.96
C THR A 53 6.29 -1.35 -10.10
N ARG A 54 6.75 -1.96 -11.20
CA ARG A 54 5.87 -2.30 -12.33
C ARG A 54 4.80 -3.30 -11.94
N MET A 55 5.17 -4.35 -11.18
CA MET A 55 4.22 -5.33 -10.66
C MET A 55 3.16 -4.67 -9.76
N VAL A 56 3.56 -3.76 -8.87
CA VAL A 56 2.61 -3.02 -8.02
C VAL A 56 1.67 -2.17 -8.86
N MET A 57 2.18 -1.47 -9.89
CA MET A 57 1.34 -0.68 -10.78
C MET A 57 0.28 -1.52 -11.50
N GLU A 58 0.65 -2.69 -12.02
CA GLU A 58 -0.28 -3.63 -12.67
C GLU A 58 -1.34 -4.17 -11.68
N ILE A 59 -0.93 -4.56 -10.47
CA ILE A 59 -1.85 -5.01 -9.42
C ILE A 59 -2.88 -3.92 -9.10
N MET A 60 -2.46 -2.66 -9.02
CA MET A 60 -3.36 -1.54 -8.77
C MET A 60 -4.37 -1.34 -9.92
N GLU A 61 -3.98 -1.55 -11.17
CA GLU A 61 -4.90 -1.49 -12.30
C GLU A 61 -6.01 -2.56 -12.19
N TYR A 62 -5.63 -3.79 -11.82
CA TYR A 62 -6.60 -4.86 -11.55
C TYR A 62 -7.54 -4.52 -10.39
N ILE A 63 -7.02 -3.92 -9.30
CA ILE A 63 -7.84 -3.48 -8.16
C ILE A 63 -8.85 -2.41 -8.61
N ILE A 64 -8.43 -1.43 -9.39
CA ILE A 64 -9.32 -0.38 -9.95
C ILE A 64 -10.41 -1.01 -10.81
N TYR A 65 -10.08 -2.02 -11.62
CA TYR A 65 -11.06 -2.71 -12.46
C TYR A 65 -12.09 -3.51 -11.65
N ILE A 66 -11.65 -4.26 -10.63
CA ILE A 66 -12.55 -4.99 -9.71
C ILE A 66 -13.45 -4.00 -8.96
N PHE A 67 -12.88 -2.88 -8.50
CA PHE A 67 -13.63 -1.84 -7.82
C PHE A 67 -14.68 -1.20 -8.75
N SER A 68 -14.30 -0.92 -9.99
CA SER A 68 -15.21 -0.43 -11.04
C SER A 68 -16.36 -1.39 -11.27
N PHE A 69 -16.10 -2.69 -11.34
CA PHE A 69 -17.14 -3.71 -11.46
C PHE A 69 -18.14 -3.65 -10.30
N LEU A 70 -17.66 -3.63 -9.04
CA LEU A 70 -18.54 -3.55 -7.86
C LEU A 70 -19.35 -2.25 -7.85
N PHE A 71 -18.73 -1.13 -8.19
CA PHE A 71 -19.37 0.19 -8.16
C PHE A 71 -20.43 0.35 -9.27
N VAL A 72 -20.13 -0.11 -10.49
CA VAL A 72 -21.09 -0.12 -11.60
C VAL A 72 -22.23 -1.11 -11.32
N LEU A 73 -21.93 -2.29 -10.76
CA LEU A 73 -22.94 -3.29 -10.36
C LEU A 73 -23.89 -2.74 -9.28
N TYR A 74 -23.34 -2.02 -8.31
CA TYR A 74 -24.15 -1.36 -7.30
C TYR A 74 -25.02 -0.25 -7.91
N SER A 75 -24.42 0.58 -8.77
CA SER A 75 -25.11 1.71 -9.41
C SER A 75 -26.29 1.23 -10.27
N ILE A 76 -26.12 0.14 -11.03
CA ILE A 76 -27.22 -0.45 -11.80
C ILE A 76 -28.31 -1.04 -10.90
N GLY A 77 -27.95 -1.67 -9.78
CA GLY A 77 -28.92 -2.19 -8.81
C GLY A 77 -29.78 -1.07 -8.19
N SER A 78 -29.16 0.05 -7.85
CA SER A 78 -29.87 1.25 -7.36
C SER A 78 -30.80 1.83 -8.45
N PHE A 79 -30.30 1.92 -9.68
CA PHE A 79 -31.07 2.37 -10.83
C PHE A 79 -32.31 1.50 -11.10
N LEU A 80 -32.14 0.17 -11.14
CA LEU A 80 -33.26 -0.77 -11.33
C LEU A 80 -34.29 -0.63 -10.20
N LYS A 81 -33.83 -0.47 -8.95
CA LYS A 81 -34.70 -0.28 -7.79
C LYS A 81 -35.55 0.98 -7.90
N ALA A 82 -34.99 2.08 -8.42
CA ALA A 82 -35.72 3.32 -8.65
C ALA A 82 -36.85 3.16 -9.71
N ARG A 83 -36.71 2.19 -10.62
CA ARG A 83 -37.64 1.94 -11.74
C ARG A 83 -38.56 0.74 -11.55
N ASN A 84 -38.54 0.08 -10.38
CA ASN A 84 -39.39 -1.07 -10.09
C ASN A 84 -40.88 -0.82 -10.38
N LYS A 85 -41.39 0.40 -10.11
CA LYS A 85 -42.78 0.76 -10.39
C LYS A 85 -43.09 0.79 -11.90
N GLU A 86 -42.15 1.25 -12.72
CA GLU A 86 -42.29 1.27 -14.19
C GLU A 86 -42.30 -0.16 -14.75
N PHE A 87 -41.38 -1.02 -14.27
CA PHE A 87 -41.37 -2.44 -14.63
C PHE A 87 -42.64 -3.16 -14.18
N GLY A 88 -43.19 -2.81 -13.02
CA GLY A 88 -44.48 -3.30 -12.55
C GLY A 88 -45.63 -2.95 -13.50
N ILE A 89 -45.72 -1.69 -13.93
CA ILE A 89 -46.75 -1.23 -14.89
C ILE A 89 -46.62 -1.95 -16.23
N LEU A 90 -45.39 -2.02 -16.78
CA LEU A 90 -45.13 -2.72 -18.04
C LEU A 90 -45.51 -4.20 -17.97
N THR A 91 -45.28 -4.84 -16.83
CA THR A 91 -45.66 -6.25 -16.62
C THR A 91 -47.19 -6.43 -16.57
N ILE A 92 -47.93 -5.50 -15.93
CA ILE A 92 -49.41 -5.51 -15.96
C ILE A 92 -49.93 -5.32 -17.39
N LEU A 93 -49.25 -4.49 -18.18
CA LEU A 93 -49.60 -4.24 -19.58
C LEU A 93 -49.26 -5.41 -20.53
N GLY A 94 -48.78 -6.54 -19.98
CA GLY A 94 -48.50 -7.77 -20.74
C GLY A 94 -47.06 -7.91 -21.23
N ALA A 95 -46.13 -7.06 -20.81
CA ALA A 95 -44.72 -7.24 -21.17
C ALA A 95 -44.15 -8.52 -20.56
N THR A 96 -43.57 -9.38 -21.40
CA THR A 96 -42.93 -10.61 -20.95
C THR A 96 -41.63 -10.31 -20.21
N GLN A 97 -41.20 -11.21 -19.32
CA GLN A 97 -39.92 -11.09 -18.62
C GLN A 97 -38.72 -11.00 -19.57
N GLY A 98 -38.78 -11.69 -20.71
CA GLY A 98 -37.76 -11.63 -21.77
C GLY A 98 -37.67 -10.25 -22.42
N GLN A 99 -38.82 -9.63 -22.73
CA GLN A 99 -38.87 -8.26 -23.23
C GLN A 99 -38.34 -7.27 -22.19
N MET A 100 -38.75 -7.37 -20.93
CA MET A 100 -38.24 -6.49 -19.85
C MET A 100 -36.70 -6.58 -19.72
N SER A 101 -36.18 -7.80 -19.75
CA SER A 101 -34.76 -8.08 -19.62
C SER A 101 -33.98 -7.54 -20.84
N GLY A 102 -34.53 -7.70 -22.05
CA GLY A 102 -33.96 -7.12 -23.27
C GLY A 102 -33.97 -5.59 -23.26
N LEU A 103 -34.99 -4.96 -22.66
CA LEU A 103 -35.09 -3.50 -22.56
C LEU A 103 -33.94 -2.96 -21.70
N VAL A 104 -33.78 -3.53 -20.51
CA VAL A 104 -32.72 -3.15 -19.57
C VAL A 104 -31.34 -3.41 -20.17
N PHE A 105 -31.16 -4.51 -20.90
CA PHE A 105 -29.92 -4.80 -21.60
C PHE A 105 -29.54 -3.70 -22.59
N VAL A 106 -30.48 -3.28 -23.44
CA VAL A 106 -30.23 -2.22 -24.44
C VAL A 106 -30.01 -0.86 -23.76
N GLU A 107 -30.78 -0.54 -22.71
CA GLU A 107 -30.58 0.69 -21.93
C GLU A 107 -29.17 0.72 -21.31
N ASN A 108 -28.73 -0.38 -20.70
CA ASN A 108 -27.39 -0.49 -20.11
C ASN A 108 -26.28 -0.38 -21.16
N MET A 109 -26.44 -0.98 -22.34
CA MET A 109 -25.48 -0.86 -23.43
C MET A 109 -25.35 0.57 -23.94
N ILE A 110 -26.47 1.28 -24.11
CA ILE A 110 -26.46 2.69 -24.55
C ILE A 110 -25.74 3.55 -23.51
N ILE A 111 -26.09 3.39 -22.23
CA ILE A 111 -25.48 4.18 -21.15
C ILE A 111 -24.00 3.83 -21.00
N GLY A 112 -23.64 2.56 -21.10
CA GLY A 112 -22.26 2.10 -21.05
C GLY A 112 -21.42 2.68 -22.18
N ALA A 113 -21.92 2.66 -23.42
CA ALA A 113 -21.24 3.26 -24.56
C ALA A 113 -21.02 4.77 -24.37
N VAL A 114 -22.05 5.51 -23.95
CA VAL A 114 -21.92 6.95 -23.68
C VAL A 114 -20.95 7.20 -22.53
N SER A 115 -20.98 6.37 -21.48
CA SER A 115 -20.07 6.46 -20.32
C SER A 115 -18.61 6.21 -20.70
N ILE A 116 -18.35 5.28 -21.62
CA ILE A 116 -16.99 5.01 -22.14
C ILE A 116 -16.47 6.25 -22.85
N VAL A 117 -17.26 6.82 -23.76
CA VAL A 117 -16.88 8.01 -24.53
C VAL A 117 -16.65 9.20 -23.60
N THR A 118 -17.58 9.47 -22.69
CA THR A 118 -17.46 10.63 -21.78
C THR A 118 -16.36 10.43 -20.75
N GLY A 119 -16.17 9.21 -20.25
CA GLY A 119 -15.13 8.88 -19.28
C GLY A 119 -13.73 8.97 -19.86
N ILE A 120 -13.52 8.52 -21.10
CA ILE A 120 -12.25 8.71 -21.82
C ILE A 120 -12.04 10.19 -22.11
N ALA A 121 -13.06 10.93 -22.57
CA ALA A 121 -12.93 12.35 -22.84
C ALA A 121 -12.58 13.15 -21.57
N SER A 122 -13.25 12.91 -20.45
CA SER A 122 -12.93 13.55 -19.18
C SER A 122 -11.57 13.08 -18.64
N GLY A 123 -11.22 11.81 -18.86
CA GLY A 123 -9.93 11.24 -18.45
C GLY A 123 -8.76 11.83 -19.22
N LEU A 124 -8.93 12.12 -20.52
CA LEU A 124 -7.94 12.86 -21.30
C LEU A 124 -7.71 14.27 -20.74
N VAL A 125 -8.78 14.98 -20.38
CA VAL A 125 -8.66 16.31 -19.77
C VAL A 125 -7.95 16.24 -18.40
N LEU A 126 -8.31 15.25 -17.58
CA LEU A 126 -7.73 15.07 -16.24
C LEU A 126 -6.32 14.47 -16.27
N SER A 127 -5.96 13.77 -17.34
CA SER A 127 -4.67 13.10 -17.47
C SER A 127 -3.49 14.03 -17.32
N LYS A 128 -3.61 15.28 -17.81
CA LYS A 128 -2.56 16.29 -17.64
C LYS A 128 -2.28 16.57 -16.17
N LEU A 129 -3.34 16.73 -15.37
CA LEU A 129 -3.21 16.97 -13.93
C LEU A 129 -2.63 15.73 -13.23
N PHE A 130 -3.08 14.54 -13.63
CA PHE A 130 -2.56 13.30 -13.07
C PHE A 130 -1.07 13.10 -13.37
N LEU A 131 -0.66 13.26 -14.64
CA LEU A 131 0.73 13.15 -15.07
C LEU A 131 1.63 14.18 -14.37
N MET A 132 1.17 15.42 -14.20
CA MET A 132 1.92 16.46 -13.50
C MET A 132 2.11 16.13 -12.00
N LEU A 133 1.09 15.60 -11.34
CA LEU A 133 1.21 15.17 -9.95
C LEU A 133 2.13 13.95 -9.84
N SER A 134 2.00 12.99 -10.74
CA SER A 134 2.84 11.79 -10.76
C SER A 134 4.30 12.09 -11.10
N SER A 135 4.57 13.04 -12.00
CA SER A 135 5.94 13.46 -12.33
C SER A 135 6.63 14.09 -11.13
N GLU A 136 5.92 14.91 -10.35
CA GLU A 136 6.47 15.51 -9.12
C GLU A 136 6.80 14.44 -8.08
N VAL A 137 5.93 13.45 -7.92
CA VAL A 137 6.10 12.35 -6.95
C VAL A 137 7.24 11.40 -7.35
N ILE A 138 7.43 11.13 -8.65
CA ILE A 138 8.44 10.19 -9.15
C ILE A 138 9.79 10.89 -9.41
N GLY A 139 9.79 12.22 -9.56
CA GLY A 139 11.01 12.99 -9.86
C GLY A 139 11.45 12.89 -11.32
N ILE A 140 10.55 12.54 -12.24
CA ILE A 140 10.81 12.54 -13.69
C ILE A 140 10.43 13.92 -14.24
N ASP A 141 11.32 14.53 -15.02
CA ASP A 141 11.05 15.82 -15.66
C ASP A 141 9.88 15.71 -16.64
N ASN A 142 8.77 16.35 -16.26
CA ASN A 142 7.60 16.67 -17.08
C ASN A 142 7.12 15.54 -18.01
N LEU A 143 6.28 14.64 -17.47
CA LEU A 143 5.55 13.65 -18.26
C LEU A 143 4.61 14.34 -19.26
N GLY A 144 5.04 14.41 -20.52
CA GLY A 144 4.32 15.07 -21.60
C GLY A 144 3.01 14.37 -21.95
N LEU A 145 1.98 15.14 -22.30
CA LEU A 145 0.71 14.55 -22.73
C LEU A 145 0.91 13.86 -24.10
N TYR A 146 0.78 12.54 -24.13
CA TYR A 146 0.84 11.74 -25.35
C TYR A 146 -0.55 11.15 -25.68
N PHE A 147 -0.74 10.69 -26.91
CA PHE A 147 -1.99 10.05 -27.31
C PHE A 147 -1.92 8.52 -27.06
N PRO A 148 -2.61 7.98 -26.05
CA PRO A 148 -2.34 6.64 -25.53
C PRO A 148 -3.23 5.58 -26.20
N VAL A 149 -2.90 5.19 -27.43
CA VAL A 149 -3.70 4.20 -28.18
C VAL A 149 -3.87 2.88 -27.43
N LYS A 150 -2.81 2.42 -26.73
CA LYS A 150 -2.85 1.19 -25.91
C LYS A 150 -3.83 1.31 -24.74
N ALA A 151 -3.75 2.39 -23.96
CA ALA A 151 -4.65 2.64 -22.83
C ALA A 151 -6.11 2.80 -23.29
N LEU A 152 -6.34 3.44 -24.45
CA LEU A 152 -7.65 3.62 -25.03
C LEU A 152 -8.27 2.26 -25.39
N LEU A 153 -7.54 1.41 -26.12
CA LEU A 153 -8.01 0.09 -26.54
C LEU A 153 -8.24 -0.82 -25.33
N LEU A 154 -7.36 -0.79 -24.33
CA LEU A 154 -7.54 -1.52 -23.08
C LEU A 154 -8.80 -1.07 -22.34
N THR A 155 -9.00 0.24 -22.18
CA THR A 155 -10.18 0.80 -21.50
C THR A 155 -11.48 0.44 -22.21
N VAL A 156 -11.54 0.63 -23.53
CA VAL A 156 -12.73 0.32 -24.33
C VAL A 156 -13.06 -1.17 -24.24
N SER A 157 -12.07 -2.04 -24.40
CA SER A 157 -12.27 -3.49 -24.35
C SER A 157 -12.69 -3.96 -22.95
N ALA A 158 -11.99 -3.51 -21.91
CA ALA A 158 -12.29 -3.86 -20.52
C ALA A 158 -13.71 -3.41 -20.12
N PHE A 159 -14.06 -2.14 -20.35
CA PHE A 159 -15.39 -1.65 -19.97
C PHE A 159 -16.50 -2.20 -20.86
N ALA A 160 -16.26 -2.49 -22.14
CA ALA A 160 -17.24 -3.18 -22.97
C ALA A 160 -17.57 -4.56 -22.39
N VAL A 161 -16.55 -5.35 -22.02
CA VAL A 161 -16.75 -6.65 -21.35
C VAL A 161 -17.48 -6.47 -20.02
N LEU A 162 -17.08 -5.49 -19.20
CA LEU A 162 -17.72 -5.18 -17.93
C LEU A 162 -19.21 -4.88 -18.09
N PHE A 163 -19.60 -4.02 -19.04
CA PHE A 163 -21.02 -3.70 -19.26
C PHE A 163 -21.79 -4.91 -19.77
N VAL A 164 -21.20 -5.77 -20.60
CA VAL A 164 -21.84 -7.01 -21.07
C VAL A 164 -22.09 -7.96 -19.90
N VAL A 165 -21.07 -8.18 -19.06
CA VAL A 165 -21.14 -9.04 -17.88
C VAL A 165 -22.19 -8.50 -16.89
N ILE A 166 -22.14 -7.21 -16.56
CA ILE A 166 -23.11 -6.59 -15.65
C ILE A 166 -24.52 -6.68 -16.22
N SER A 167 -24.70 -6.41 -17.52
CA SER A 167 -25.99 -6.53 -18.17
C SER A 167 -26.51 -7.97 -18.09
N ALA A 168 -25.66 -8.99 -18.31
CA ALA A 168 -26.04 -10.39 -18.13
C ALA A 168 -26.47 -10.71 -16.68
N PHE A 169 -25.74 -10.22 -15.68
CA PHE A 169 -26.13 -10.35 -14.27
C PHE A 169 -27.49 -9.71 -13.97
N THR A 170 -27.81 -8.56 -14.58
CA THR A 170 -29.12 -7.93 -14.40
C THR A 170 -30.28 -8.76 -14.95
N LEU A 171 -30.07 -9.53 -16.03
CA LEU A 171 -31.09 -10.45 -16.57
C LEU A 171 -31.49 -11.51 -15.53
N ILE A 172 -30.51 -12.04 -14.79
CA ILE A 172 -30.73 -13.04 -13.75
C ILE A 172 -31.48 -12.42 -12.56
N LEU A 173 -31.12 -11.20 -12.17
CA LEU A 173 -31.72 -10.51 -11.03
C LEU A 173 -33.20 -10.16 -11.27
N ILE A 174 -33.55 -9.73 -12.48
CA ILE A 174 -34.93 -9.36 -12.87
C ILE A 174 -35.82 -10.60 -12.95
N ARG A 175 -35.33 -11.71 -13.53
CA ARG A 175 -36.09 -12.97 -13.66
C ARG A 175 -36.55 -13.55 -12.32
N ARG A 176 -35.86 -13.27 -11.22
CA ARG A 176 -36.14 -13.85 -9.90
C ARG A 176 -37.22 -13.10 -9.10
N ASN A 177 -37.59 -11.88 -9.50
CA ASN A 177 -38.52 -11.04 -8.74
C ASN A 177 -39.97 -11.29 -9.17
N ARG A 178 -40.85 -11.62 -8.22
CA ARG A 178 -42.28 -11.84 -8.49
C ARG A 178 -42.94 -10.52 -8.90
N VAL A 179 -43.80 -10.56 -9.92
CA VAL A 179 -44.59 -9.43 -10.47
C VAL A 179 -45.25 -8.56 -9.38
N LEU A 180 -45.76 -9.20 -8.33
CA LEU A 180 -46.42 -8.55 -7.19
C LEU A 180 -45.46 -7.71 -6.31
N GLU A 181 -44.17 -8.07 -6.27
CA GLU A 181 -43.13 -7.31 -5.58
C GLU A 181 -42.66 -6.10 -6.39
N LEU A 182 -42.65 -6.20 -7.72
CA LEU A 182 -42.34 -5.09 -8.63
C LEU A 182 -43.42 -4.00 -8.57
N ILE A 183 -44.71 -4.39 -8.59
CA ILE A 183 -45.86 -3.46 -8.55
C ILE A 183 -45.96 -2.73 -7.20
N LYS A 184 -45.69 -3.41 -6.08
CA LYS A 184 -45.67 -2.75 -4.75
C LYS A 184 -44.44 -1.85 -4.55
N GLY A 185 -43.41 -1.96 -5.39
CA GLY A 185 -42.22 -1.09 -5.37
C GLY A 185 -41.63 -0.93 -3.96
N THR A 186 -41.50 0.32 -3.51
CA THR A 186 -41.02 0.70 -2.17
C THR A 186 -42.09 0.65 -1.07
N SER A 187 -43.36 0.38 -1.39
CA SER A 187 -44.50 0.42 -0.46
C SER A 187 -44.81 -0.91 0.25
N LYS A 188 -43.98 -1.95 0.09
CA LYS A 188 -44.11 -3.18 0.89
C LYS A 188 -43.75 -2.83 2.34
N PRO A 189 -44.55 -3.19 3.36
CA PRO A 189 -44.19 -2.96 4.76
C PRO A 189 -42.83 -3.63 5.02
N LYS A 190 -41.83 -2.82 5.35
CA LYS A 190 -40.47 -3.29 5.58
C LYS A 190 -40.52 -4.25 6.76
N THR A 191 -40.17 -5.51 6.54
CA THR A 191 -40.09 -6.50 7.61
C THR A 191 -39.03 -6.05 8.61
N GLU A 192 -39.31 -6.22 9.90
CA GLU A 192 -38.36 -5.76 10.92
C GLU A 192 -36.95 -6.28 10.66
N PRO A 193 -35.92 -5.44 10.84
CA PRO A 193 -34.55 -5.78 10.56
C PRO A 193 -34.07 -6.89 11.52
N LYS A 194 -34.31 -8.16 11.14
CA LYS A 194 -33.71 -9.35 11.76
C LYS A 194 -32.23 -9.39 11.39
N ALA A 195 -31.43 -9.65 12.41
CA ALA A 195 -29.98 -9.70 12.51
C ALA A 195 -29.70 -10.68 13.62
N SER A 196 -28.73 -11.56 13.38
CA SER A 196 -28.40 -12.64 14.29
C SER A 196 -27.41 -12.15 15.33
N ILE A 197 -27.71 -12.39 16.60
CA ILE A 197 -26.79 -12.05 17.70
C ILE A 197 -25.49 -12.84 17.54
N LEU A 198 -25.56 -14.12 17.16
CA LEU A 198 -24.39 -14.97 16.91
C LEU A 198 -23.48 -14.40 15.81
N ILE A 199 -24.06 -13.95 14.69
CA ILE A 199 -23.26 -13.38 13.58
C ILE A 199 -22.67 -12.02 13.99
N SER A 200 -23.36 -11.27 14.86
CA SER A 200 -22.83 -10.01 15.40
C SER A 200 -21.62 -10.26 16.30
N VAL A 201 -21.69 -11.27 17.17
CA VAL A 201 -20.55 -11.69 18.02
C VAL A 201 -19.39 -12.17 17.15
N PHE A 202 -19.66 -12.97 16.12
CA PHE A 202 -18.64 -13.40 15.15
C PHE A 202 -17.96 -12.20 14.47
N GLY A 203 -18.72 -11.18 14.07
CA GLY A 203 -18.16 -9.94 13.50
C GLY A 203 -17.25 -9.19 14.47
N ILE A 204 -17.61 -9.11 15.75
CA ILE A 204 -16.76 -8.50 16.79
C ILE A 204 -15.47 -9.30 16.97
N ILE A 205 -15.55 -10.63 17.01
CA ILE A 205 -14.38 -11.50 17.10
C ILE A 205 -13.46 -11.27 15.90
N LEU A 206 -14.02 -11.16 14.69
CA LEU A 206 -13.24 -10.91 13.47
C LEU A 206 -12.47 -9.58 13.53
N LEU A 207 -13.11 -8.51 14.00
CA LEU A 207 -12.46 -7.21 14.20
C LEU A 207 -11.38 -7.28 15.29
N GLY A 208 -11.62 -8.03 16.38
CA GLY A 208 -10.64 -8.26 17.43
C GLY A 208 -9.42 -9.05 16.95
N ILE A 209 -9.63 -10.09 16.13
CA ILE A 209 -8.55 -10.84 15.48
C ILE A 209 -7.76 -9.91 14.57
N GLY A 210 -8.44 -9.09 13.75
CA GLY A 210 -7.78 -8.14 12.87
C GLY A 210 -6.89 -7.15 13.62
N TYR A 211 -7.39 -6.62 14.74
CA TYR A 211 -6.61 -5.75 15.62
C TYR A 211 -5.39 -6.47 16.23
N TYR A 212 -5.56 -7.71 16.69
CA TYR A 212 -4.47 -8.49 17.28
C TYR A 212 -3.37 -8.83 16.26
N TYR A 213 -3.74 -9.09 15.00
CA TYR A 213 -2.79 -9.44 13.94
C TYR A 213 -2.16 -8.24 13.23
N LEU A 214 -2.54 -7.01 13.59
CA LEU A 214 -2.06 -5.79 12.93
C LEU A 214 -0.53 -5.70 12.89
N ASN A 215 0.14 -6.05 13.99
CA ASN A 215 1.60 -6.01 14.12
C ASN A 215 2.30 -7.35 13.76
N LYS A 216 1.55 -8.38 13.33
CA LYS A 216 2.09 -9.73 13.09
C LYS A 216 1.98 -10.14 11.64
N LYS A 217 0.77 -10.03 11.07
CA LYS A 217 0.45 -10.45 9.72
C LYS A 217 -0.61 -9.51 9.13
N ILE A 218 -0.13 -8.49 8.42
CA ILE A 218 -0.97 -7.43 7.82
C ILE A 218 -2.02 -8.02 6.89
N GLU A 219 -1.69 -9.08 6.13
CA GLU A 219 -2.64 -9.76 5.22
C GLU A 219 -3.87 -10.33 5.96
N ILE A 220 -3.64 -10.98 7.11
CA ILE A 220 -4.72 -11.53 7.94
C ILE A 220 -5.53 -10.39 8.56
N ALA A 221 -4.85 -9.33 9.02
CA ALA A 221 -5.49 -8.15 9.58
C ALA A 221 -6.40 -7.45 8.55
N ALA A 222 -5.94 -7.32 7.29
CA ALA A 222 -6.72 -6.74 6.21
C ALA A 222 -7.95 -7.59 5.87
N LEU A 223 -7.78 -8.91 5.69
CA LEU A 223 -8.87 -9.82 5.35
C LEU A 223 -9.96 -9.83 6.44
N THR A 224 -9.54 -10.00 7.70
CA THR A 224 -10.45 -10.03 8.86
C THR A 224 -11.07 -8.67 9.14
N GLY A 225 -10.34 -7.58 8.90
CA GLY A 225 -10.84 -6.21 9.00
C GLY A 225 -11.95 -5.88 8.00
N ILE A 226 -11.75 -6.23 6.72
CA ILE A 226 -12.76 -6.04 5.66
C ILE A 226 -14.01 -6.88 5.96
N ALA A 227 -13.84 -8.18 6.25
CA ALA A 227 -14.95 -9.07 6.58
C ALA A 227 -15.66 -8.63 7.87
N GLY A 228 -14.92 -8.19 8.88
CA GLY A 228 -15.44 -7.69 10.16
C GLY A 228 -16.27 -6.42 9.98
N THR A 229 -15.82 -5.51 9.11
CA THR A 229 -16.53 -4.26 8.80
C THR A 229 -17.82 -4.53 8.04
N TYR A 230 -17.86 -5.55 7.18
CA TYR A 230 -19.11 -6.00 6.54
C TYR A 230 -20.13 -6.48 7.59
N PHE A 231 -19.71 -7.34 8.53
CA PHE A 231 -20.59 -7.80 9.61
C PHE A 231 -20.97 -6.68 10.59
N PHE A 232 -20.08 -5.70 10.77
CA PHE A 232 -20.35 -4.52 11.58
C PHE A 232 -21.56 -3.75 11.06
N PHE A 233 -21.54 -3.35 9.79
CA PHE A 233 -22.67 -2.60 9.22
C PHE A 233 -23.93 -3.46 9.04
N THR A 234 -23.78 -4.72 8.62
CA THR A 234 -24.95 -5.57 8.33
C THR A 234 -25.63 -6.16 9.56
N GLN A 235 -24.90 -6.41 10.65
CA GLN A 235 -25.41 -7.08 11.85
C GLN A 235 -25.26 -6.22 13.11
N ILE A 236 -24.04 -5.77 13.44
CA ILE A 236 -23.76 -5.06 14.71
C ILE A 236 -24.56 -3.76 14.79
N THR A 237 -24.57 -2.94 13.73
CA THR A 237 -25.37 -1.71 13.68
C THR A 237 -26.87 -1.99 13.87
N VAL A 238 -27.38 -3.10 13.34
CA VAL A 238 -28.79 -3.48 13.48
C VAL A 238 -29.10 -3.97 14.90
N VAL A 239 -28.19 -4.72 15.53
CA VAL A 239 -28.31 -5.12 16.94
C VAL A 239 -28.24 -3.91 17.86
N MET A 240 -27.33 -2.97 17.60
CA MET A 240 -27.24 -1.70 18.31
C MET A 240 -28.55 -0.92 18.24
N MET A 241 -29.16 -0.82 17.05
CA MET A 241 -30.48 -0.21 16.89
C MET A 241 -31.57 -0.94 17.66
N ARG A 242 -31.50 -2.27 17.79
CA ARG A 242 -32.43 -3.03 18.64
C ARG A 242 -32.21 -2.81 20.14
N LEU A 243 -30.96 -2.69 20.58
CA LEU A 243 -30.64 -2.34 21.97
C LEU A 243 -31.14 -0.93 22.32
N LEU A 244 -30.96 0.04 21.41
CA LEU A 244 -31.52 1.39 21.53
C LEU A 244 -33.05 1.35 21.64
N LYS A 245 -33.73 0.55 20.80
CA LYS A 245 -35.19 0.34 20.88
C LYS A 245 -35.66 -0.29 22.19
N ARG A 246 -34.81 -1.04 22.90
CA ARG A 246 -35.16 -1.67 24.18
C ARG A 246 -35.19 -0.67 25.34
N SER A 247 -34.44 0.43 25.25
CA SER A 247 -34.38 1.45 26.29
C SER A 247 -35.61 2.37 26.25
N ARG A 248 -36.58 2.12 27.15
CA ARG A 248 -37.80 2.94 27.23
C ARG A 248 -37.51 4.42 27.52
N ALA A 249 -36.49 4.70 28.33
CA ALA A 249 -36.11 6.07 28.69
C ALA A 249 -35.65 6.91 27.48
N LEU A 250 -34.98 6.29 26.50
CA LEU A 250 -34.52 6.97 25.28
C LEU A 250 -35.61 7.03 24.20
N VAL A 251 -36.33 5.93 24.00
CA VAL A 251 -37.32 5.79 22.93
C VAL A 251 -38.56 6.66 23.18
N TRP A 252 -39.01 6.79 24.43
CA TRP A 252 -40.25 7.49 24.76
C TRP A 252 -40.06 9.00 24.96
N ARG A 253 -38.85 9.53 24.77
CA ARG A 253 -38.58 10.97 24.83
C ARG A 253 -38.88 11.63 23.47
N GLY A 254 -39.95 12.42 23.42
CA GLY A 254 -40.29 13.25 22.27
C GLY A 254 -40.48 12.46 20.96
N THR A 255 -39.80 12.88 19.89
CA THR A 255 -39.89 12.27 18.55
C THR A 255 -38.96 11.07 18.35
N ASN A 256 -38.19 10.67 19.37
CA ASN A 256 -37.22 9.58 19.28
C ASN A 256 -37.84 8.24 18.87
N LEU A 257 -39.10 7.97 19.24
CA LEU A 257 -39.80 6.75 18.84
C LEU A 257 -39.87 6.59 17.31
N ILE A 258 -40.22 7.67 16.62
CA ILE A 258 -40.34 7.70 15.16
C ILE A 258 -38.95 7.64 14.54
N TRP A 259 -38.02 8.47 15.03
CA TRP A 259 -36.66 8.56 14.50
C TRP A 259 -35.88 7.24 14.64
N ILE A 260 -35.84 6.62 15.83
CA ILE A 260 -35.15 5.35 16.07
C ILE A 260 -35.76 4.23 15.23
N SER A 261 -37.09 4.24 15.08
CA SER A 261 -37.79 3.24 14.27
C SER A 261 -37.41 3.33 12.81
N GLU A 262 -37.42 4.54 12.24
CA GLU A 262 -37.04 4.78 10.85
C GLU A 262 -35.55 4.53 10.59
N MET A 263 -34.68 4.95 11.52
CA MET A 263 -33.23 4.78 11.43
C MET A 263 -32.83 3.30 11.43
N ALA A 264 -33.49 2.46 12.23
CA ALA A 264 -33.23 1.02 12.23
C ALA A 264 -33.47 0.36 10.86
N TYR A 265 -34.49 0.82 10.12
CA TYR A 265 -34.74 0.35 8.76
C TYR A 265 -33.71 0.91 7.77
N LYS A 266 -33.41 2.21 7.84
CA LYS A 266 -32.44 2.87 6.95
C LYS A 266 -31.03 2.29 7.12
N MET A 267 -30.60 1.99 8.35
CA MET A 267 -29.31 1.36 8.62
C MET A 267 -29.19 -0.01 7.94
N LYS A 268 -30.22 -0.88 8.06
CA LYS A 268 -30.19 -2.20 7.41
C LYS A 268 -30.19 -2.09 5.88
N ASP A 269 -31.01 -1.19 5.33
CA ASP A 269 -31.13 -1.01 3.88
C ASP A 269 -29.84 -0.45 3.27
N ASN A 270 -29.14 0.43 3.99
CA ASN A 270 -27.92 1.10 3.52
C ASN A 270 -26.62 0.48 4.04
N ALA A 271 -26.69 -0.59 4.84
CA ALA A 271 -25.51 -1.22 5.47
C ALA A 271 -24.41 -1.56 4.46
N ARG A 272 -24.78 -2.05 3.27
CA ARG A 272 -23.82 -2.38 2.21
C ARG A 272 -23.12 -1.15 1.63
N ILE A 273 -23.83 -0.03 1.56
CA ILE A 273 -23.29 1.25 1.08
C ILE A 273 -22.30 1.79 2.12
N LEU A 274 -22.71 1.83 3.38
CA LEU A 274 -21.86 2.29 4.48
C LEU A 274 -20.59 1.44 4.58
N PHE A 275 -20.70 0.12 4.43
CA PHE A 275 -19.56 -0.78 4.30
C PHE A 275 -18.65 -0.39 3.13
N MET A 276 -19.19 -0.25 1.92
CA MET A 276 -18.40 0.05 0.72
C MET A 276 -17.68 1.40 0.85
N VAL A 277 -18.38 2.44 1.33
CA VAL A 277 -17.79 3.76 1.58
C VAL A 277 -16.69 3.67 2.62
N THR A 278 -16.90 2.95 3.73
CA THR A 278 -15.90 2.82 4.79
C THR A 278 -14.64 2.11 4.30
N VAL A 279 -14.77 1.01 3.56
CA VAL A 279 -13.62 0.28 3.02
C VAL A 279 -12.82 1.16 2.05
N VAL A 280 -13.50 1.90 1.17
CA VAL A 280 -12.83 2.80 0.21
C VAL A 280 -12.08 3.91 0.93
N THR A 281 -12.71 4.56 1.92
CA THR A 281 -12.06 5.59 2.72
C THR A 281 -10.87 5.02 3.49
N SER A 282 -11.02 3.84 4.10
CA SER A 282 -9.93 3.19 4.83
C SER A 282 -8.74 2.84 3.94
N ILE A 283 -8.98 2.29 2.74
CA ILE A 283 -7.91 1.99 1.77
C ILE A 283 -7.22 3.28 1.34
N SER A 284 -7.97 4.35 1.08
CA SER A 284 -7.42 5.65 0.70
C SER A 284 -6.54 6.24 1.81
N CYS A 285 -7.02 6.22 3.06
CA CYS A 285 -6.24 6.66 4.22
C CYS A 285 -4.99 5.80 4.43
N MET A 286 -5.09 4.48 4.25
CA MET A 286 -3.95 3.56 4.38
C MET A 286 -2.89 3.82 3.32
N ALA A 287 -3.29 4.10 2.07
CA ALA A 287 -2.35 4.45 1.01
C ALA A 287 -1.58 5.73 1.32
N VAL A 288 -2.28 6.79 1.78
CA VAL A 288 -1.62 8.04 2.20
C VAL A 288 -0.70 7.82 3.39
N ALA A 289 -1.16 7.08 4.41
CA ALA A 289 -0.34 6.77 5.59
C ALA A 289 0.91 5.96 5.22
N PHE A 290 0.79 5.01 4.29
CA PHE A 290 1.92 4.22 3.80
C PHE A 290 2.96 5.12 3.13
N VAL A 291 2.54 5.99 2.20
CA VAL A 291 3.46 6.94 1.52
C VAL A 291 4.15 7.86 2.52
N LEU A 292 3.39 8.47 3.45
CA LEU A 292 3.97 9.34 4.48
C LEU A 292 4.92 8.58 5.40
N SER A 293 4.61 7.33 5.76
CA SER A 293 5.48 6.50 6.59
C SER A 293 6.76 6.11 5.87
N ALA A 294 6.68 5.80 4.57
CA ALA A 294 7.84 5.50 3.74
C ALA A 294 8.73 6.73 3.54
N ASP A 295 8.14 7.89 3.23
CA ASP A 295 8.87 9.16 3.14
C ASP A 295 9.55 9.53 4.46
N GLN A 296 8.83 9.42 5.59
CA GLN A 296 9.41 9.67 6.91
C GLN A 296 10.53 8.68 7.25
N ARG A 297 10.37 7.40 6.88
CA ARG A 297 11.41 6.38 7.05
C ARG A 297 12.66 6.73 6.26
N ASN A 298 12.51 7.07 4.98
CA ASN A 298 13.61 7.48 4.11
C ASN A 298 14.32 8.72 4.64
N LYS A 299 13.58 9.75 5.10
CA LYS A 299 14.17 10.96 5.72
C LYS A 299 14.91 10.66 7.02
N THR A 300 14.40 9.72 7.81
CA THR A 300 15.03 9.29 9.06
C THR A 300 16.32 8.52 8.77
N GLU A 301 16.28 7.60 7.81
CA GLU A 301 17.45 6.86 7.31
C GLU A 301 18.53 7.81 6.79
N TYR A 302 18.16 8.74 5.91
CA TYR A 302 19.03 9.79 5.42
C TYR A 302 19.68 10.61 6.54
N SER A 303 18.90 11.07 7.52
CA SER A 303 19.39 11.97 8.58
C SER A 303 20.20 11.27 9.69
N SER A 304 20.01 9.98 9.88
CA SER A 304 20.65 9.19 10.94
C SER A 304 21.89 8.42 10.47
N ASN A 305 22.04 8.24 9.15
CA ASN A 305 23.22 7.62 8.57
C ASN A 305 24.32 8.66 8.32
N PRO A 306 25.49 8.57 8.99
CA PRO A 306 26.58 9.53 8.77
C PRO A 306 27.47 9.17 7.56
N TYR A 307 27.20 8.05 6.89
CA TYR A 307 27.92 7.60 5.70
C TYR A 307 27.16 8.03 4.45
N ALA A 308 27.85 8.75 3.56
CA ALA A 308 27.24 9.27 2.34
C ALA A 308 27.04 8.16 1.30
N ILE A 309 28.11 7.40 1.05
CA ILE A 309 28.11 6.34 0.02
C ILE A 309 28.60 5.05 0.68
N GLN A 310 27.89 3.95 0.44
CA GLN A 310 28.28 2.61 0.87
C GLN A 310 28.45 1.71 -0.35
N TYR A 311 29.56 0.99 -0.41
CA TYR A 311 29.83 0.02 -1.46
C TYR A 311 29.96 -1.37 -0.86
N HIS A 312 29.04 -2.26 -1.24
CA HIS A 312 29.10 -3.66 -0.85
C HIS A 312 30.01 -4.41 -1.82
N ILE A 313 31.09 -4.99 -1.30
CA ILE A 313 32.04 -5.74 -2.11
C ILE A 313 31.49 -7.15 -2.30
N TYR A 314 30.87 -7.41 -3.46
CA TYR A 314 30.44 -8.75 -3.88
C TYR A 314 31.49 -9.48 -4.73
N ASP A 315 32.30 -8.74 -5.48
CA ASP A 315 33.35 -9.25 -6.37
C ASP A 315 34.56 -8.31 -6.36
N GLU A 316 35.72 -8.82 -5.95
CA GLU A 316 36.96 -8.05 -5.87
C GLU A 316 37.47 -7.58 -7.24
N GLN A 317 37.13 -8.25 -8.34
CA GLN A 317 37.60 -7.87 -9.67
C GLN A 317 36.91 -6.60 -10.19
N SER A 318 35.62 -6.44 -9.90
CA SER A 318 34.84 -5.26 -10.27
C SER A 318 35.11 -4.05 -9.37
N MET A 319 35.51 -4.30 -8.11
CA MET A 319 35.69 -3.27 -7.08
C MET A 319 36.62 -2.13 -7.49
N ALA A 320 37.77 -2.43 -8.09
CA ALA A 320 38.73 -1.38 -8.45
C ALA A 320 38.19 -0.41 -9.51
N LYS A 321 37.36 -0.91 -10.43
CA LYS A 321 36.74 -0.09 -11.48
C LYS A 321 35.64 0.79 -10.89
N ASP A 322 34.76 0.20 -10.08
CA ASP A 322 33.63 0.90 -9.46
C ASP A 322 34.11 2.02 -8.51
N LEU A 323 35.14 1.75 -7.69
CA LEU A 323 35.72 2.76 -6.80
C LEU A 323 36.42 3.89 -7.57
N GLN A 324 37.08 3.59 -8.69
CA GLN A 324 37.69 4.63 -9.53
C GLN A 324 36.65 5.57 -10.12
N GLU A 325 35.47 5.05 -10.49
CA GLU A 325 34.37 5.84 -11.01
C GLU A 325 33.80 6.78 -9.95
N VAL A 326 33.54 6.27 -8.73
CA VAL A 326 33.11 7.09 -7.58
C VAL A 326 34.16 8.16 -7.25
N ASP A 327 35.43 7.79 -7.15
CA ASP A 327 36.54 8.70 -6.89
C ASP A 327 36.63 9.82 -7.95
N ASN A 328 36.44 9.48 -9.23
CA ASN A 328 36.49 10.45 -10.33
C ASN A 328 35.36 11.47 -10.22
N ILE A 329 34.15 11.03 -9.89
CA ILE A 329 32.98 11.90 -9.75
C ILE A 329 33.15 12.82 -8.53
N LEU A 330 33.60 12.29 -7.38
CA LEU A 330 33.83 13.09 -6.18
C LEU A 330 34.97 14.12 -6.39
N LYS A 331 36.08 13.72 -7.02
CA LYS A 331 37.20 14.62 -7.34
C LYS A 331 36.82 15.69 -8.35
N LYS A 332 36.05 15.35 -9.39
CA LYS A 332 35.53 16.31 -10.39
C LYS A 332 34.69 17.40 -9.73
N ASN A 333 33.89 17.03 -8.74
CA ASN A 333 33.04 17.95 -7.98
C ASN A 333 33.74 18.62 -6.79
N LYS A 334 35.04 18.37 -6.59
CA LYS A 334 35.88 18.95 -5.51
C LYS A 334 35.37 18.67 -4.10
N VAL A 335 34.71 17.54 -3.90
CA VAL A 335 34.18 17.14 -2.59
C VAL A 335 35.29 16.44 -1.79
N PRO A 336 35.63 16.90 -0.57
CA PRO A 336 36.57 16.19 0.28
C PRO A 336 35.91 14.95 0.89
N TYR A 337 36.58 13.80 0.80
CA TYR A 337 36.05 12.53 1.30
C TYR A 337 37.14 11.69 1.98
N GLU A 338 36.72 10.88 2.95
CA GLU A 338 37.55 9.87 3.62
C GLU A 338 36.95 8.48 3.34
N THR A 339 37.76 7.60 2.75
CA THR A 339 37.36 6.20 2.50
C THR A 339 37.78 5.30 3.64
N MET A 340 36.85 4.50 4.17
CA MET A 340 37.14 3.51 5.19
C MET A 340 36.69 2.14 4.71
N LYS A 341 37.57 1.15 4.81
CA LYS A 341 37.23 -0.26 4.58
C LYS A 341 36.88 -0.90 5.91
N THR A 342 35.68 -1.45 6.01
CA THR A 342 35.24 -2.19 7.19
C THR A 342 34.76 -3.58 6.81
N GLU A 343 34.81 -4.47 7.78
CA GLU A 343 34.27 -5.82 7.67
C GLU A 343 33.49 -6.16 8.93
N ALA A 344 32.38 -6.85 8.73
CA ALA A 344 31.56 -7.43 9.78
C ALA A 344 31.03 -8.77 9.27
N TYR A 345 30.77 -9.70 10.17
CA TYR A 345 30.11 -10.95 9.80
C TYR A 345 28.75 -11.06 10.48
N VAL A 346 27.81 -11.70 9.80
CA VAL A 346 26.45 -11.89 10.32
C VAL A 346 26.37 -13.24 11.03
N SER A 347 25.87 -13.24 12.26
CA SER A 347 25.55 -14.48 12.98
C SER A 347 24.11 -14.48 13.49
N PRO A 348 23.37 -15.60 13.33
CA PRO A 348 22.14 -15.80 14.07
C PRO A 348 22.41 -15.93 15.56
N ILE A 349 21.47 -15.48 16.39
CA ILE A 349 21.54 -15.59 17.85
C ILE A 349 20.85 -16.87 18.30
N GLN A 350 21.48 -17.62 19.22
CA GLN A 350 20.83 -18.80 19.81
C GLN A 350 19.77 -18.37 20.84
N GLY A 351 18.54 -18.84 20.68
CA GLY A 351 17.43 -18.54 21.60
C GLY A 351 16.59 -17.31 21.22
N ALA A 352 16.97 -16.59 20.17
CA ALA A 352 16.17 -15.51 19.58
C ALA A 352 15.79 -15.89 18.14
N ASP A 353 14.51 -16.22 17.93
CA ASP A 353 14.04 -16.69 16.62
C ASP A 353 14.09 -15.56 15.60
N LYS A 354 14.72 -15.80 14.44
CA LYS A 354 14.95 -14.83 13.35
C LYS A 354 15.75 -13.56 13.72
N SER A 355 16.47 -13.55 14.83
CA SER A 355 17.35 -12.42 15.19
C SER A 355 18.79 -12.70 14.75
N TYR A 356 19.38 -11.75 14.05
CA TYR A 356 20.78 -11.77 13.62
C TYR A 356 21.52 -10.57 14.22
N VAL A 357 22.82 -10.70 14.39
CA VAL A 357 23.68 -9.62 14.85
C VAL A 357 24.90 -9.52 13.95
N TYR A 358 25.31 -8.29 13.63
CA TYR A 358 26.58 -8.04 12.96
C TYR A 358 27.67 -8.03 14.01
N VAL A 359 28.70 -8.86 13.82
CA VAL A 359 29.85 -8.90 14.71
C VAL A 359 30.99 -8.12 14.07
N MET A 360 31.58 -7.20 14.83
CA MET A 360 32.64 -6.30 14.39
C MET A 360 33.82 -6.32 15.36
N SER A 361 35.04 -6.14 14.85
CA SER A 361 36.23 -5.99 15.68
C SER A 361 36.26 -4.64 16.39
N LEU A 362 36.88 -4.59 17.58
CA LEU A 362 37.10 -3.35 18.32
C LEU A 362 37.92 -2.32 17.53
N SER A 363 38.89 -2.77 16.72
CA SER A 363 39.67 -1.89 15.85
C SER A 363 38.82 -1.22 14.77
N ASN A 364 37.96 -1.97 14.08
CA ASN A 364 37.04 -1.42 13.08
C ASN A 364 36.08 -0.41 13.73
N TYR A 365 35.50 -0.76 14.89
CA TYR A 365 34.63 0.17 15.62
C TYR A 365 35.35 1.46 16.00
N ASN A 366 36.55 1.38 16.59
CA ASN A 366 37.28 2.56 17.04
C ASN A 366 37.74 3.43 15.86
N MET A 367 38.07 2.84 14.71
CA MET A 367 38.36 3.57 13.47
C MET A 367 37.14 4.37 13.00
N LEU A 368 35.96 3.73 12.91
CA LEU A 368 34.72 4.40 12.54
C LEU A 368 34.32 5.47 13.56
N ALA A 369 34.46 5.19 14.86
CA ALA A 369 34.16 6.13 15.93
C ALA A 369 35.05 7.38 15.87
N GLN A 370 36.34 7.23 15.56
CA GLN A 370 37.26 8.36 15.39
C GLN A 370 36.89 9.23 14.18
N ALA A 371 36.61 8.62 13.03
CA ALA A 371 36.19 9.34 11.83
C ALA A 371 34.90 10.15 12.07
N LEU A 372 33.96 9.54 12.79
CA LEU A 372 32.69 10.17 13.15
C LEU A 372 32.74 11.09 14.38
N LYS A 373 33.93 11.26 14.99
CA LYS A 373 34.17 12.07 16.20
C LYS A 373 33.31 11.67 17.40
N VAL A 374 33.02 10.38 17.54
CA VAL A 374 32.29 9.77 18.68
C VAL A 374 33.27 9.05 19.62
N PRO A 375 32.90 8.84 20.90
CA PRO A 375 33.79 8.20 21.88
C PRO A 375 34.21 6.78 21.46
N THR A 376 35.52 6.53 21.50
CA THR A 376 36.09 5.20 21.30
C THR A 376 35.90 4.31 22.54
N MET A 377 35.89 3.00 22.34
CA MET A 377 35.80 2.03 23.42
C MET A 377 37.18 1.63 23.95
N ALA A 378 37.22 1.35 25.26
CA ALA A 378 38.38 0.77 25.93
C ALA A 378 38.64 -0.68 25.46
N GLN A 379 39.80 -1.24 25.80
CA GLN A 379 40.11 -2.63 25.45
C GLN A 379 39.11 -3.61 26.08
N LEU A 380 38.67 -4.56 25.26
CA LEU A 380 37.80 -5.66 25.66
C LEU A 380 38.65 -6.91 25.93
N ALA A 381 38.41 -7.58 27.06
CA ALA A 381 39.02 -8.88 27.32
C ALA A 381 38.34 -9.98 26.50
N ASN A 382 38.93 -11.17 26.48
CA ASN A 382 38.31 -12.34 25.82
C ASN A 382 36.94 -12.65 26.45
N HIS A 383 35.99 -12.97 25.59
CA HIS A 383 34.59 -13.33 25.81
C HIS A 383 33.77 -12.17 26.36
N GLN A 384 34.31 -10.95 26.30
CA GLN A 384 33.56 -9.73 26.61
C GLN A 384 33.13 -9.05 25.32
N SER A 385 31.92 -8.52 25.35
CA SER A 385 31.32 -7.85 24.21
C SER A 385 30.57 -6.59 24.64
N VAL A 386 30.42 -5.68 23.69
CA VAL A 386 29.56 -4.50 23.81
C VAL A 386 28.55 -4.55 22.67
N VAL A 387 27.29 -4.34 22.98
CA VAL A 387 26.24 -4.24 21.96
C VAL A 387 26.02 -2.76 21.65
N VAL A 388 26.15 -2.38 20.39
CA VAL A 388 25.76 -1.06 19.89
C VAL A 388 24.43 -1.22 19.19
N VAL A 389 23.42 -0.51 19.69
CA VAL A 389 22.07 -0.47 19.12
C VAL A 389 22.03 0.67 18.10
N SER A 390 21.60 0.38 16.88
CA SER A 390 21.45 1.43 15.88
C SER A 390 20.29 2.37 16.27
N PRO A 391 20.42 3.70 16.13
CA PRO A 391 19.29 4.61 16.31
C PRO A 391 18.17 4.36 15.28
N MET A 392 18.44 3.58 14.23
CA MET A 392 17.47 3.17 13.22
C MET A 392 16.71 1.88 13.58
N SER A 393 17.06 1.21 14.68
CA SER A 393 16.37 -0.03 15.07
C SER A 393 14.92 0.30 15.43
N GLU A 394 13.95 -0.25 14.69
CA GLU A 394 12.56 -0.30 15.15
C GLU A 394 12.52 -1.14 16.44
N GLU A 395 11.69 -0.78 17.43
CA GLU A 395 11.64 -1.44 18.75
C GLU A 395 11.84 -2.97 18.60
N PRO A 396 12.94 -3.53 19.14
CA PRO A 396 13.33 -4.86 18.78
C PRO A 396 12.31 -5.88 19.26
N VAL A 397 11.93 -6.78 18.36
CA VAL A 397 11.00 -7.88 18.63
C VAL A 397 11.52 -8.82 19.73
N SER A 398 12.81 -8.74 20.09
CA SER A 398 13.48 -9.61 21.07
C SER A 398 14.44 -8.85 22.00
N ASN A 399 14.32 -9.12 23.31
CA ASN A 399 15.11 -8.51 24.39
C ASN A 399 16.43 -9.25 24.67
N TRP A 400 17.04 -9.88 23.67
CA TRP A 400 18.24 -10.71 23.89
C TRP A 400 19.43 -9.90 24.41
N TYR A 401 19.52 -8.62 24.05
CA TYR A 401 20.58 -7.71 24.47
C TYR A 401 20.45 -7.26 25.94
N ASN A 402 19.31 -7.54 26.59
CA ASN A 402 19.12 -7.34 28.03
C ASN A 402 19.65 -8.53 28.87
N GLN A 403 20.22 -9.55 28.23
CA GLN A 403 20.80 -10.71 28.92
C GLN A 403 22.30 -10.46 29.18
N ASP A 404 22.81 -10.95 30.31
CA ASP A 404 24.24 -10.83 30.63
C ASP A 404 25.14 -11.67 29.70
N VAL A 405 24.58 -12.71 29.06
CA VAL A 405 25.32 -13.62 28.18
C VAL A 405 24.59 -13.82 26.86
N LEU A 406 25.28 -13.54 25.77
CA LEU A 406 24.89 -13.80 24.40
C LEU A 406 25.55 -15.09 23.89
N ARG A 407 24.81 -15.89 23.12
CA ARG A 407 25.37 -17.05 22.42
C ARG A 407 25.11 -16.95 20.92
N LEU A 408 26.18 -16.94 20.14
CA LEU A 408 26.13 -16.97 18.69
C LEU A 408 25.83 -18.40 18.24
N LYS A 409 25.09 -18.54 17.14
CA LYS A 409 24.75 -19.87 16.57
C LYS A 409 25.80 -20.33 15.55
N LYS A 410 26.47 -19.39 14.87
CA LYS A 410 27.48 -19.67 13.85
C LYS A 410 28.57 -18.56 13.84
N PRO A 411 29.80 -18.84 14.30
CA PRO A 411 30.21 -20.02 15.07
C PRO A 411 29.55 -20.07 16.46
N ASP A 412 29.45 -21.26 17.06
CA ASP A 412 28.86 -21.45 18.40
C ASP A 412 29.81 -20.95 19.49
N GLU A 413 29.64 -19.69 19.89
CA GLU A 413 30.49 -19.01 20.86
C GLU A 413 29.67 -18.19 21.84
N LYS A 414 30.19 -18.02 23.08
CA LYS A 414 29.51 -17.31 24.17
C LYS A 414 30.24 -16.03 24.53
N PHE A 415 29.48 -14.95 24.65
CA PHE A 415 29.99 -13.63 25.02
C PHE A 415 29.21 -13.07 26.21
N GLU A 416 29.91 -12.48 27.16
CA GLU A 416 29.34 -11.65 28.23
C GLU A 416 29.10 -10.23 27.69
N ILE A 417 27.89 -9.71 27.85
CA ILE A 417 27.56 -8.34 27.46
C ILE A 417 27.94 -7.41 28.62
N LYS A 418 29.00 -6.61 28.44
CA LYS A 418 29.43 -5.66 29.47
C LYS A 418 28.62 -4.37 29.47
N GLN A 419 28.21 -3.93 28.28
CA GLN A 419 27.52 -2.68 28.10
C GLN A 419 26.66 -2.72 26.83
N VAL A 420 25.55 -1.99 26.86
CA VAL A 420 24.74 -1.66 25.69
C VAL A 420 24.85 -0.16 25.43
N LEU A 421 25.23 0.23 24.23
CA LEU A 421 25.42 1.62 23.79
C LEU A 421 24.26 2.04 22.87
N TYR A 422 23.77 3.25 23.10
CA TYR A 422 22.73 3.90 22.31
C TYR A 422 23.28 5.20 21.72
N PRO A 423 24.06 5.13 20.63
CA PRO A 423 24.59 6.33 19.98
C PRO A 423 23.48 7.13 19.28
N ASP A 424 23.63 8.46 19.25
CA ASP A 424 22.70 9.38 18.58
C ASP A 424 22.76 9.31 17.04
N GLN A 425 23.80 8.69 16.48
CA GLN A 425 24.03 8.52 15.05
C GLN A 425 24.49 7.08 14.76
N ASN A 426 24.17 6.54 13.58
CA ASN A 426 24.52 5.16 13.29
C ASN A 426 26.04 5.00 13.09
N ILE A 427 26.72 4.25 13.96
CA ILE A 427 28.17 4.05 13.90
C ILE A 427 28.52 2.88 12.99
N SER A 428 27.71 1.81 12.97
CA SER A 428 27.99 0.66 12.10
C SER A 428 27.35 0.92 10.73
N PRO A 429 28.12 0.94 9.63
CA PRO A 429 27.52 0.99 8.30
C PRO A 429 26.91 -0.35 7.90
N MET A 430 27.10 -1.40 8.71
CA MET A 430 26.67 -2.77 8.42
C MET A 430 25.54 -3.14 9.39
N GLY A 431 24.31 -3.19 8.87
CA GLY A 431 23.11 -3.56 9.60
C GLY A 431 22.36 -2.40 10.27
N ASN A 432 21.03 -2.52 10.31
CA ASN A 432 20.14 -1.47 10.81
C ASN A 432 19.67 -1.67 12.26
N ASP A 433 20.04 -2.79 12.90
CA ASP A 433 19.49 -3.16 14.22
C ASP A 433 20.56 -3.21 15.32
N PHE A 434 21.47 -4.20 15.27
CA PHE A 434 22.43 -4.46 16.34
C PHE A 434 23.81 -4.82 15.82
N THR A 435 24.84 -4.23 16.44
CA THR A 435 26.24 -4.59 16.22
C THR A 435 26.88 -5.06 17.52
N LEU A 436 27.44 -6.27 17.52
CA LEU A 436 28.23 -6.83 18.61
C LEU A 436 29.71 -6.52 18.37
N ILE A 437 30.32 -5.73 19.26
CA ILE A 437 31.76 -5.50 19.23
C ILE A 437 32.47 -6.52 20.11
N VAL A 438 33.47 -7.17 19.53
CA VAL A 438 34.35 -8.15 20.20
C VAL A 438 35.81 -7.72 20.10
N SER A 439 36.67 -8.33 20.91
CA SER A 439 38.11 -8.11 20.85
C SER A 439 38.71 -8.51 19.50
N ASN A 440 39.83 -7.90 19.09
CA ASN A 440 40.46 -8.17 17.79
C ASN A 440 40.93 -9.63 17.65
N ASP A 441 41.45 -10.20 18.74
CA ASP A 441 41.93 -11.59 18.76
C ASP A 441 40.77 -12.57 18.58
N GLU A 442 39.61 -12.28 19.18
CA GLU A 442 38.41 -13.09 19.04
C GLU A 442 37.80 -12.96 17.67
N TYR A 443 37.67 -11.74 17.15
CA TYR A 443 37.21 -11.53 15.79
C TYR A 443 38.03 -12.35 14.78
N THR A 444 39.36 -12.37 14.94
CA THR A 444 40.25 -13.15 14.07
C THR A 444 40.05 -14.66 14.21
N LYS A 445 39.73 -15.16 15.41
CA LYS A 445 39.40 -16.57 15.63
C LYS A 445 38.06 -16.94 15.00
N LEU A 446 37.04 -16.10 15.22
CA LEU A 446 35.69 -16.26 14.67
C LEU A 446 35.74 -16.26 13.14
N LYS A 447 36.51 -15.34 12.54
CA LYS A 447 36.70 -15.24 11.09
C LYS A 447 37.20 -16.54 10.46
N LYS A 448 38.09 -17.27 11.14
CA LYS A 448 38.65 -18.55 10.64
C LYS A 448 37.68 -19.72 10.77
N SER A 449 36.68 -19.65 11.65
CA SER A 449 35.72 -20.72 11.89
C SER A 449 34.41 -20.57 11.13
N ILE A 450 34.24 -19.47 10.38
CA ILE A 450 33.08 -19.25 9.51
C ILE A 450 33.25 -20.08 8.23
N SER A 451 32.29 -20.96 7.94
CA SER A 451 32.10 -21.49 6.58
C SER A 451 31.28 -20.48 5.79
N GLU A 452 31.70 -20.19 4.55
CA GLU A 452 30.94 -19.34 3.61
C GLU A 452 29.62 -20.04 3.19
N ASP A 453 28.65 -20.09 4.09
CA ASP A 453 27.25 -20.43 3.83
C ASP A 453 26.42 -19.14 3.72
N GLU A 454 25.27 -19.17 3.03
CA GLU A 454 24.34 -18.03 2.90
C GLU A 454 23.94 -17.36 4.22
N ALA A 455 23.97 -18.10 5.34
CA ALA A 455 23.54 -17.60 6.66
C ALA A 455 24.65 -16.97 7.51
N SER A 456 25.92 -17.07 7.11
CA SER A 456 27.07 -16.59 7.88
C SER A 456 28.20 -16.22 6.92
N ARG A 457 28.08 -15.05 6.29
CA ARG A 457 29.11 -14.49 5.40
C ARG A 457 29.82 -13.33 6.06
N ILE A 458 31.09 -13.15 5.71
CA ILE A 458 31.82 -11.93 5.99
C ILE A 458 31.40 -10.94 4.92
N GLU A 459 30.84 -9.82 5.35
CA GLU A 459 30.53 -8.73 4.46
C GLU A 459 31.70 -7.73 4.51
N HIS A 460 32.17 -7.35 3.33
CA HIS A 460 33.17 -6.32 3.18
C HIS A 460 32.47 -5.08 2.61
N MET A 461 32.67 -3.95 3.26
CA MET A 461 32.06 -2.70 2.85
C MET A 461 33.11 -1.59 2.80
N ILE A 462 33.03 -0.76 1.78
CA ILE A 462 33.76 0.50 1.72
C ILE A 462 32.75 1.61 1.94
N VAL A 463 33.04 2.48 2.89
CA VAL A 463 32.22 3.65 3.17
C VAL A 463 32.97 4.92 2.85
N TYR A 464 32.28 5.85 2.21
CA TYR A 464 32.75 7.20 1.98
C TYR A 464 32.12 8.10 3.03
N HIS A 465 32.96 8.64 3.90
CA HIS A 465 32.56 9.69 4.82
C HIS A 465 32.86 11.04 4.18
N ILE A 466 31.82 11.84 4.00
CA ILE A 466 31.91 13.20 3.45
C ILE A 466 31.43 14.15 4.55
N PRO A 467 32.35 14.85 5.25
CA PRO A 467 32.00 15.69 6.40
C PRO A 467 30.97 16.79 6.08
N GLU A 468 30.97 17.28 4.84
CA GLU A 468 30.06 18.33 4.37
C GLU A 468 28.61 17.85 4.20
N TRP A 469 28.41 16.54 3.95
CA TRP A 469 27.10 15.91 3.69
C TRP A 469 26.47 15.33 4.97
N ASN A 470 27.01 15.68 6.15
CA ASN A 470 26.50 15.20 7.43
C ASN A 470 25.37 16.08 8.02
N HIS A 471 24.59 16.74 7.17
CA HIS A 471 23.49 17.57 7.61
C HIS A 471 22.21 16.76 7.87
N LYS A 472 21.44 17.17 8.89
CA LYS A 472 20.19 16.50 9.31
C LYS A 472 18.94 16.99 8.56
N LYS A 473 19.11 17.71 7.45
CA LYS A 473 18.00 18.28 6.67
C LYS A 473 17.83 17.46 5.40
N ALA A 474 16.58 17.22 5.01
CA ALA A 474 16.28 16.63 3.72
C ALA A 474 16.81 17.53 2.59
N LEU A 475 17.42 16.90 1.59
CA LEU A 475 17.97 17.56 0.41
C LEU A 475 16.86 18.18 -0.44
N ASP A 476 17.12 19.36 -0.98
CA ASP A 476 16.36 19.92 -2.10
C ASP A 476 16.91 19.38 -3.43
N LYS A 477 16.10 19.41 -4.49
CA LYS A 477 16.51 18.93 -5.83
C LYS A 477 17.68 19.72 -6.42
N ASP A 478 17.89 20.95 -5.94
CA ASP A 478 18.97 21.83 -6.36
C ASP A 478 20.25 21.68 -5.52
N ASP A 479 20.22 20.88 -4.44
CA ASP A 479 21.39 20.70 -3.59
C ASP A 479 22.49 19.93 -4.34
N GLN A 480 23.73 20.37 -4.18
CA GLN A 480 24.89 19.77 -4.86
C GLN A 480 25.05 18.28 -4.50
N GLU A 481 24.72 17.90 -3.28
CA GLU A 481 24.70 16.50 -2.83
C GLU A 481 23.66 15.66 -3.59
N TYR A 482 22.45 16.18 -3.82
CA TYR A 482 21.41 15.49 -4.59
C TYR A 482 21.81 15.29 -6.05
N LEU A 483 22.41 16.31 -6.68
CA LEU A 483 22.86 16.23 -8.08
C LEU A 483 24.02 15.23 -8.24
N ILE A 484 24.98 15.23 -7.32
CA ILE A 484 26.10 14.29 -7.34
C ILE A 484 25.62 12.88 -7.03
N GLY A 485 24.70 12.71 -6.07
CA GLY A 485 24.08 11.44 -5.76
C GLY A 485 23.33 10.87 -6.97
N THR A 486 22.56 11.70 -7.68
CA THR A 486 21.85 11.25 -8.89
C THR A 486 22.82 10.84 -10.02
N ASP A 487 23.90 11.59 -10.23
CA ASP A 487 24.93 11.27 -11.23
C ASP A 487 25.67 9.95 -10.89
N LEU A 488 26.01 9.75 -9.61
CA LEU A 488 26.57 8.51 -9.09
C LEU A 488 25.60 7.34 -9.29
N HIS A 489 24.30 7.55 -9.03
CA HIS A 489 23.29 6.50 -9.20
C HIS A 489 23.24 6.07 -10.66
N GLN A 490 23.18 7.03 -11.57
CA GLN A 490 23.00 6.79 -13.00
C GLN A 490 24.24 6.15 -13.65
N GLN A 491 25.45 6.47 -13.18
CA GLN A 491 26.69 5.96 -13.76
C GLN A 491 27.15 4.63 -13.14
N ALA A 492 26.88 4.40 -11.85
CA ALA A 492 27.41 3.25 -11.13
C ALA A 492 26.28 2.35 -10.58
N PHE A 493 25.67 1.53 -11.45
CA PHE A 493 24.52 0.69 -11.10
C PHE A 493 24.85 -0.76 -10.66
N GLU A 494 23.99 -1.28 -9.77
CA GLU A 494 23.88 -2.61 -9.11
C GLU A 494 24.71 -2.88 -7.83
N LYS A 495 25.89 -2.29 -7.62
CA LYS A 495 26.78 -2.67 -6.48
C LYS A 495 27.01 -1.60 -5.40
N ILE A 496 26.65 -0.34 -5.68
CA ILE A 496 26.75 0.78 -4.72
C ILE A 496 25.36 1.04 -4.12
N SER A 497 25.25 0.93 -2.79
CA SER A 497 24.11 1.44 -2.05
C SER A 497 24.42 2.87 -1.62
N MET A 498 23.87 3.85 -2.33
CA MET A 498 23.82 5.20 -1.77
C MET A 498 22.78 5.23 -0.67
N VAL A 499 23.20 5.66 0.51
CA VAL A 499 22.32 5.80 1.66
C VAL A 499 21.97 7.27 1.92
N LYS A 500 22.71 8.20 1.28
CA LYS A 500 22.40 9.61 1.21
C LYS A 500 22.22 10.08 -0.22
#